data_AF-A0A847D261-F1
#
_entry.id   AF-A0A847D261-F1
#
_cell.length_a   1.000
_cell.length_b   1.000
_cell.length_c   1.000
_cell.angle_alpha   90.00
_cell.angle_beta   90.00
_cell.angle_gamma   90.00
#
_symmetry.space_group_name_H-M   'P 1'
#
loop_
_entity.id
_entity.type
_entity.pdbx_description
1 polymer ?
#
loop_
_entity_poly.entity_id
_entity_poly.type
_entity_poly.pdbx_seq_one_letter_code
_entity_poly.pdbx_strand_id
1 'polypeptide(L)'
;MHKDLTKEQERVHRVIKVINDEKTRLAEQVEEKSEKQRQQLKESKEIKISQGSSESVWESSAELRAFEQELMIRNNELQNSNERVAVLEKMQDEPYFGRIDYHDEYGNETI
;
A
#
# COMPACT_ATOMS: atom_id res chain seq x y z
N MET A 1 -13.55 -37.97 4.05
CA MET A 1 -13.84 -36.89 5.01
C MET A 1 -12.59 -36.32 5.66
N HIS A 2 -11.74 -37.09 6.36
CA HIS A 2 -10.52 -36.53 6.99
C HIS A 2 -9.49 -35.94 6.00
N LYS A 3 -9.28 -36.59 4.84
CA LYS A 3 -8.24 -36.19 3.87
C LYS A 3 -8.51 -34.84 3.21
N ASP A 4 -9.78 -34.47 3.04
CA ASP A 4 -10.17 -33.20 2.39
C ASP A 4 -10.04 -32.02 3.36
N LEU A 5 -10.37 -32.24 4.63
CA LEU A 5 -10.13 -31.29 5.73
C LEU A 5 -8.64 -30.98 5.89
N THR A 6 -7.78 -32.01 5.85
CA THR A 6 -6.32 -31.81 5.96
C THR A 6 -5.76 -31.00 4.78
N LYS A 7 -6.20 -31.29 3.55
CA LYS A 7 -5.78 -30.53 2.36
C LYS A 7 -6.24 -29.08 2.41
N GLU A 8 -7.46 -28.83 2.87
CA GLU A 8 -7.96 -27.46 3.01
C GLU A 8 -7.20 -26.72 4.10
N GLN A 9 -6.88 -27.36 5.22
CA GLN A 9 -6.04 -26.76 6.27
C GLN A 9 -4.64 -26.39 5.76
N GLU A 10 -4.00 -27.28 4.98
CA GLU A 10 -2.72 -26.97 4.34
C GLU A 10 -2.83 -25.80 3.36
N ARG A 11 -3.95 -25.70 2.63
CA ARG A 11 -4.21 -24.57 1.73
C ARG A 11 -4.37 -23.27 2.52
N VAL A 12 -5.18 -23.26 3.58
CA VAL A 12 -5.33 -22.12 4.50
C VAL A 12 -3.97 -21.67 5.02
N HIS A 13 -3.14 -22.60 5.52
CA HIS A 13 -1.80 -22.26 6.01
C HIS A 13 -0.91 -21.64 4.94
N ARG A 14 -0.96 -22.16 3.69
CA ARG A 14 -0.23 -21.56 2.57
C ARG A 14 -0.71 -20.14 2.28
N VAL A 15 -2.03 -19.91 2.27
CA VAL A 15 -2.60 -18.58 2.01
C VAL A 15 -2.23 -17.60 3.13
N ILE A 16 -2.37 -18.00 4.41
CA ILE A 16 -1.95 -17.18 5.56
C ILE A 16 -0.46 -16.83 5.47
N LYS A 17 0.38 -17.78 5.07
CA LYS A 17 1.82 -17.51 4.87
C LYS A 17 2.04 -16.43 3.82
N VAL A 18 1.40 -16.54 2.66
CA VAL A 18 1.50 -15.54 1.57
C VAL A 18 1.00 -14.17 2.05
N ILE A 19 -0.10 -14.13 2.79
CA ILE A 19 -0.64 -12.89 3.38
C ILE A 19 0.38 -12.26 4.33
N ASN A 20 1.01 -13.06 5.20
CA ASN A 20 2.01 -12.56 6.16
C ASN A 20 3.29 -12.05 5.48
N ASP A 21 3.78 -12.77 4.47
CA ASP A 21 4.96 -12.36 3.70
C ASP A 21 4.66 -11.02 2.99
N GLU A 22 3.49 -10.89 2.37
CA GLU A 22 3.07 -9.66 1.70
C GLU A 22 2.83 -8.51 2.67
N LYS A 23 2.22 -8.77 3.83
CA LYS A 23 2.02 -7.79 4.90
C LYS A 23 3.35 -7.24 5.40
N THR A 24 4.33 -8.11 5.64
CA THR A 24 5.66 -7.72 6.11
C THR A 24 6.35 -6.83 5.08
N ARG A 25 6.34 -7.24 3.80
CA ARG A 25 6.89 -6.46 2.70
C ARG A 25 6.24 -5.08 2.56
N LEU A 26 4.91 -5.02 2.67
CA LEU A 26 4.18 -3.75 2.57
C LEU A 26 4.42 -2.84 3.77
N ALA A 27 4.52 -3.41 4.99
CA ALA A 27 4.84 -2.65 6.19
C ALA A 27 6.23 -2.00 6.09
N GLU A 28 7.23 -2.74 5.60
CA GLU A 28 8.58 -2.19 5.34
C GLU A 28 8.53 -1.05 4.31
N GLN A 29 7.79 -1.21 3.21
CA GLN A 29 7.63 -0.16 2.20
C GLN A 29 6.92 1.09 2.73
N VAL A 30 5.93 0.92 3.61
CA VAL A 30 5.22 2.01 4.27
C VAL A 30 6.18 2.80 5.15
N GLU A 31 7.00 2.12 5.96
CA GLU A 31 7.97 2.78 6.83
C GLU A 31 9.00 3.56 6.00
N GLU A 32 9.57 2.95 4.97
CA GLU A 32 10.53 3.60 4.07
C GLU A 32 9.92 4.86 3.41
N LYS A 33 8.68 4.77 2.93
CA LYS A 33 7.97 5.92 2.34
C LYS A 33 7.70 7.01 3.37
N SER A 34 7.34 6.63 4.61
CA SER A 34 7.10 7.58 5.70
C SER A 34 8.38 8.33 6.07
N GLU A 35 9.52 7.62 6.17
CA GLU A 35 10.82 8.23 6.44
C GLU A 35 11.24 9.20 5.33
N LYS A 36 11.09 8.80 4.06
CA LYS A 36 11.36 9.69 2.92
C LYS A 36 10.48 10.94 2.94
N GLN A 37 9.19 10.80 3.25
CA GLN A 37 8.28 11.93 3.38
C GLN A 37 8.71 12.88 4.51
N ARG A 38 9.13 12.34 5.67
CA ARG A 38 9.66 13.14 6.78
C ARG A 38 10.94 13.88 6.40
N GLN A 39 11.83 13.25 5.62
CA GLN A 39 13.05 13.89 5.15
C GLN A 39 12.75 15.04 4.18
N GLN A 40 11.86 14.83 3.22
CA GLN A 40 11.47 15.87 2.26
C GLN A 40 10.76 17.06 2.92
N LEU A 41 9.95 16.82 3.96
CA LEU A 41 9.37 17.90 4.75
C LEU A 41 10.42 18.73 5.51
N LYS A 42 11.59 18.16 5.83
CA LYS A 42 12.71 18.93 6.39
C LYS A 42 13.39 19.76 5.29
N GLU A 43 13.63 19.17 4.13
CA GLU A 43 14.23 19.84 2.97
C GLU A 43 13.34 20.98 2.43
N SER A 44 12.01 20.84 2.48
CA SER A 44 11.10 21.90 2.06
C SER A 44 11.16 23.16 2.91
N LYS A 45 11.63 23.07 4.17
CA LYS A 45 11.88 24.27 4.99
C LYS A 45 13.00 25.15 4.41
N GLU A 46 13.79 24.61 3.48
CA GLU A 46 14.85 25.34 2.77
C GLU A 46 14.35 26.10 1.53
N ILE A 47 13.09 25.89 1.10
CA ILE A 47 12.48 26.68 0.00
C ILE A 47 12.31 28.13 0.48
N LYS A 48 13.27 28.99 0.09
CA LYS A 48 13.26 30.42 0.42
C LYS A 48 12.24 31.15 -0.45
N ILE A 49 11.16 31.64 0.17
CA ILE A 49 10.21 32.54 -0.48
C ILE A 49 10.93 33.85 -0.82
N SER A 50 11.22 34.09 -2.10
CA SER A 50 11.89 35.32 -2.53
C SER A 50 10.87 36.46 -2.67
N GLN A 51 10.99 37.52 -1.86
CA GLN A 51 10.09 38.69 -1.89
C GLN A 51 10.66 39.88 -2.71
N GLY A 52 11.71 39.66 -3.49
CA GLY A 52 12.52 40.74 -4.08
C GLY A 52 11.97 41.38 -5.37
N SER A 53 11.21 40.64 -6.19
CA SER A 53 10.53 41.17 -7.38
C SER A 53 9.19 40.46 -7.61
N SER A 54 8.25 41.09 -8.33
CA SER A 54 6.96 40.45 -8.65
C SER A 54 7.16 39.12 -9.36
N GLU A 55 8.15 39.02 -10.26
CA GLU A 55 8.45 37.81 -11.02
C GLU A 55 9.06 36.72 -10.13
N SER A 56 9.95 37.09 -9.21
CA SER A 56 10.54 36.16 -8.24
C SER A 56 9.50 35.61 -7.26
N VAL A 57 8.50 36.41 -6.91
CA VAL A 57 7.34 35.98 -6.10
C VAL A 57 6.47 34.99 -6.87
N TRP A 58 6.20 35.24 -8.17
CA TRP A 58 5.42 34.33 -9.00
C TRP A 58 6.10 32.98 -9.18
N GLU A 59 7.40 32.96 -9.46
CA GLU A 59 8.20 31.75 -9.59
C GLU A 59 8.21 30.94 -8.29
N SER A 60 8.51 31.58 -7.14
CA SER A 60 8.43 30.92 -5.83
C SER A 60 7.03 30.37 -5.52
N SER A 61 5.95 31.03 -5.98
CA SER A 61 4.57 30.55 -5.76
C SER A 61 4.20 29.33 -6.64
N ALA A 62 4.83 29.20 -7.81
CA ALA A 62 4.61 28.07 -8.70
C ALA A 62 5.35 26.83 -8.18
N GLU A 63 6.60 27.00 -7.74
CA GLU A 63 7.40 25.95 -7.11
C GLU A 63 6.72 25.40 -5.84
N LEU A 64 6.21 26.29 -4.98
CA LEU A 64 5.48 25.88 -3.78
C LEU A 64 4.23 25.04 -4.12
N ARG A 65 3.45 25.44 -5.13
CA ARG A 65 2.26 24.68 -5.54
C ARG A 65 2.61 23.31 -6.10
N ALA A 66 3.67 23.22 -6.90
CA ALA A 66 4.15 21.93 -7.41
C ALA A 66 4.57 21.01 -6.26
N PHE A 67 5.29 21.55 -5.28
CA PHE A 67 5.70 20.82 -4.08
C PHE A 67 4.50 20.35 -3.24
N GLU A 68 3.49 21.20 -3.03
CA GLU A 68 2.24 20.84 -2.32
C GLU A 68 1.48 19.72 -3.05
N GLN A 69 1.38 19.77 -4.38
CA GLN A 69 0.75 18.71 -5.16
C GLN A 69 1.49 17.38 -5.02
N GLU A 70 2.82 17.40 -5.11
CA GLU A 70 3.66 16.21 -4.94
C GLU A 70 3.48 15.60 -3.55
N LEU A 71 3.45 16.43 -2.50
CA LEU A 71 3.15 16.00 -1.14
C LEU A 71 1.77 15.35 -1.02
N MET A 72 0.75 15.94 -1.65
CA MET A 72 -0.61 15.41 -1.61
C MET A 72 -0.69 14.03 -2.27
N ILE A 73 -0.06 13.86 -3.44
CA ILE A 73 -0.01 12.58 -4.16
C ILE A 73 0.65 11.52 -3.29
N ARG A 74 1.83 11.81 -2.72
CA ARG A 74 2.54 10.87 -1.85
C ARG A 74 1.74 10.50 -0.60
N ASN A 75 1.05 11.47 0.00
CA ASN A 75 0.22 11.19 1.17
C ASN A 75 -0.93 10.23 0.84
N ASN A 76 -1.59 10.41 -0.31
CA ASN A 76 -2.62 9.48 -0.78
C ASN A 76 -2.05 8.08 -1.04
N GLU A 77 -0.86 7.98 -1.64
CA GLU A 77 -0.18 6.69 -1.85
C GLU A 77 0.16 5.99 -0.53
N LEU A 78 0.60 6.75 0.48
CA LEU A 78 0.89 6.22 1.80
C LEU A 78 -0.40 5.74 2.50
N GLN A 79 -1.48 6.51 2.41
CA GLN A 79 -2.79 6.11 2.93
C GLN A 79 -3.29 4.81 2.28
N ASN A 80 -3.25 4.72 0.95
CA ASN A 80 -3.62 3.50 0.22
C ASN A 80 -2.78 2.28 0.65
N SER A 81 -1.48 2.50 0.89
CA SER A 81 -0.58 1.43 1.35
C SER A 81 -0.95 0.98 2.79
N ASN A 82 -1.26 1.92 3.68
CA ASN A 82 -1.71 1.63 5.05
C ASN A 82 -3.05 0.89 5.07
N GLU A 83 -4.02 1.33 4.26
CA GLU A 83 -5.31 0.65 4.13
C GLU A 83 -5.13 -0.80 3.67
N ARG A 84 -4.23 -1.03 2.72
CA ARG A 84 -3.93 -2.38 2.24
C ARG A 84 -3.29 -3.26 3.31
N VAL A 85 -2.38 -2.72 4.13
CA VAL A 85 -1.83 -3.44 5.29
C VAL A 85 -2.94 -3.80 6.28
N ALA A 86 -3.83 -2.86 6.59
CA ALA A 86 -4.96 -3.10 7.50
C ALA A 86 -5.95 -4.16 6.97
N VAL A 87 -6.18 -4.20 5.65
CA VAL A 87 -6.99 -5.25 5.01
C VAL A 87 -6.30 -6.61 5.13
N LEU A 88 -5.01 -6.70 4.83
CA LEU A 88 -4.25 -7.94 4.95
C LEU A 88 -4.19 -8.46 6.39
N GLU A 89 -4.12 -7.56 7.37
CA GLU A 89 -4.19 -7.91 8.79
C GLU A 89 -5.53 -8.58 9.14
N LYS A 90 -6.66 -8.05 8.64
CA LYS A 90 -7.98 -8.67 8.83
C LYS A 90 -8.12 -10.00 8.09
N MET A 91 -7.55 -10.12 6.89
CA MET A 91 -7.57 -11.36 6.10
C MET A 91 -6.72 -12.48 6.70
N GLN A 92 -5.83 -12.17 7.65
CA GLN A 92 -4.99 -13.17 8.29
C GLN A 92 -5.81 -14.17 9.13
N ASP A 93 -6.89 -13.71 9.77
CA ASP A 93 -7.74 -14.54 10.62
C ASP A 93 -8.66 -15.44 9.79
N GLU A 94 -9.30 -14.88 8.77
CA GLU A 94 -10.22 -15.59 7.87
C GLU A 94 -9.97 -15.16 6.41
N PRO A 95 -9.09 -15.87 5.66
CA PRO A 95 -8.68 -15.43 4.32
C PRO A 95 -9.75 -15.61 3.24
N TYR A 96 -10.67 -16.58 3.42
CA TYR A 96 -11.84 -16.77 2.58
C TYR A 96 -12.93 -17.50 3.38
N PHE A 97 -14.19 -17.18 3.07
CA PHE A 97 -15.36 -17.80 3.70
C PHE A 97 -15.72 -19.16 3.09
N GLY A 98 -15.39 -19.40 1.83
CA GLY A 98 -15.77 -20.62 1.12
C GLY A 98 -14.94 -20.89 -0.12
N ARG A 99 -15.17 -22.04 -0.74
CA ARG A 99 -14.49 -22.51 -1.95
C ARG A 99 -15.53 -22.89 -3.00
N ILE A 100 -15.32 -22.47 -4.25
CA ILE A 100 -16.18 -22.85 -5.36
C ILE A 100 -15.36 -23.68 -6.34
N ASP A 101 -15.78 -24.93 -6.55
CA ASP A 101 -15.19 -25.82 -7.55
C ASP A 101 -16.08 -25.79 -8.80
N TYR A 102 -15.54 -25.32 -9.92
CA TYR A 102 -16.20 -25.22 -11.22
C TYR A 102 -15.77 -26.37 -12.13
N HIS A 103 -16.72 -26.94 -12.87
CA HIS A 103 -16.49 -27.98 -13.87
C HIS A 103 -17.25 -27.66 -15.14
N ASP A 104 -16.54 -27.44 -16.25
CA ASP A 104 -17.14 -27.37 -17.58
C ASP A 104 -16.33 -28.14 -18.64
N GLU A 105 -16.74 -27.99 -19.89
CA GLU A 105 -16.15 -28.64 -21.08
C GLU A 105 -14.64 -28.34 -21.27
N TYR A 106 -14.15 -27.23 -20.71
CA TYR A 106 -12.78 -26.74 -20.78
C TYR A 106 -11.92 -27.13 -19.57
N GLY A 107 -12.49 -27.65 -18.47
CA GLY A 107 -11.72 -28.22 -17.37
C GLY A 107 -12.30 -28.02 -15.96
N ASN A 108 -11.44 -28.25 -14.96
CA ASN A 108 -11.75 -28.06 -13.55
C ASN A 108 -11.02 -26.82 -13.04
N GLU A 109 -11.75 -25.89 -12.44
CA GLU A 109 -11.19 -24.69 -11.80
C GLU A 109 -11.65 -24.58 -10.35
N THR A 110 -10.81 -24.03 -9.48
CA THR A 110 -11.14 -23.75 -8.07
C THR A 110 -10.92 -22.27 -7.80
N ILE A 111 -11.95 -21.61 -7.29
CA ILE A 111 -11.98 -20.19 -6.90
C ILE A 111 -12.05 -20.09 -5.38
#